data_AF-A0A1X3A085-F1
#
_entry.id   AF-A0A1X3A085-F1
#
_cell.length_a   1.000
_cell.length_b   1.000
_cell.length_c   1.000
_cell.angle_alpha   90.00
_cell.angle_beta   90.00
_cell.angle_gamma   90.00
#
_symmetry.space_group_name_H-M   'P 1'
#
loop_
_entity.id
_entity.type
_entity.pdbx_description
1 polymer ?
#
loop_
_entity_poly.entity_id
_entity_poly.type
_entity_poly.pdbx_seq_one_letter_code
_entity_poly.pdbx_strand_id
1 'polypeptide(L)'
;MISLKKLAADGLIKLTDARRKYTIDGVQRLEAIYRIPLKYLYYNNQNGRISTALQKYVSGHPEVVLNPALDDENPEYNDLFESFIFKSNEQRMKATQESISDRGQEEPGVVLDDGRVIDGNRRFTALRRIQKSKGIEQYFEAAILDFDITNSVDKKTIKQLELDLQMGKEDRQDYDPIDRIFDVYNTVYVEKIMTPQEYAKSIGKERARGINNDIKEAKLISSYLEFIGAPRDAYYIAKELRLDGPMNEVRRVLDKNKLLDDGEVKSAVFALLSMHYSGTDANEGGDITRLIRKELQSMVSKKDDWVCLTEDNVDTIYDAFQDTPVSDASQISQILNSSEGIKAASNDFMRSSRRLGKMNEYRGELQKVVETVSACVESLESIDTATLESLTVEQSKDVAADLEKIGMIVRKDYDVLSQTGNLL
;
A
#
# COMPACT_ATOMS: atom_id res chain seq x y z
N MET A 1 26.24 -26.47 -7.26
CA MET A 1 26.15 -25.01 -7.51
C MET A 1 27.48 -24.53 -8.05
N ILE A 2 27.42 -23.64 -9.03
CA ILE A 2 28.59 -22.95 -9.58
C ILE A 2 29.22 -22.02 -8.52
N SER A 3 30.45 -21.58 -8.75
CA SER A 3 31.10 -20.50 -7.98
C SER A 3 31.71 -19.51 -8.97
N LEU A 4 31.12 -18.31 -9.06
CA LEU A 4 31.57 -17.27 -9.98
C LEU A 4 33.00 -16.81 -9.65
N LYS A 5 33.37 -16.74 -8.38
CA LYS A 5 34.73 -16.43 -7.95
C LYS A 5 35.73 -17.48 -8.41
N LYS A 6 35.37 -18.77 -8.33
CA LYS A 6 36.21 -19.83 -8.88
C LYS A 6 36.34 -19.71 -10.40
N LEU A 7 35.23 -19.48 -11.10
CA LEU A 7 35.25 -19.24 -12.55
C LEU A 7 36.08 -18.00 -12.93
N ALA A 8 36.10 -16.96 -12.10
CA ALA A 8 36.95 -15.79 -12.29
C ALA A 8 38.43 -16.11 -12.04
N ALA A 9 38.75 -16.88 -11.00
CA ALA A 9 40.10 -17.36 -10.71
C ALA A 9 40.65 -18.27 -11.83
N ASP A 10 39.78 -19.08 -12.42
CA ASP A 10 40.08 -19.97 -13.55
C ASP A 10 40.14 -19.22 -14.91
N GLY A 11 39.89 -17.90 -14.92
CA GLY A 11 39.95 -17.04 -16.12
C GLY A 11 38.75 -17.17 -17.07
N LEU A 12 37.69 -17.87 -16.65
CA LEU A 12 36.46 -18.05 -17.43
C LEU A 12 35.50 -16.84 -17.32
N ILE A 13 35.63 -16.06 -16.25
CA ILE A 13 34.95 -14.77 -16.07
C ILE A 13 36.01 -13.67 -16.11
N LYS A 14 35.81 -12.67 -16.99
CA LYS A 14 36.77 -11.59 -17.17
C LYS A 14 36.56 -10.50 -16.14
N LEU A 15 37.63 -10.11 -15.46
CA LEU A 15 37.69 -8.88 -14.66
C LEU A 15 37.69 -7.67 -15.61
N THR A 16 36.94 -6.62 -15.27
CA THR A 16 36.99 -5.34 -15.99
C THR A 16 37.84 -4.32 -15.22
N ASP A 17 38.17 -3.20 -15.85
CA ASP A 17 38.88 -2.10 -15.19
C ASP A 17 37.96 -1.29 -14.24
N ALA A 18 36.65 -1.55 -14.28
CA ALA A 18 35.67 -0.83 -13.49
C ALA A 18 35.64 -1.33 -12.03
N ARG A 19 35.42 -0.38 -11.12
CA ARG A 19 35.17 -0.64 -9.71
C ARG A 19 33.99 0.20 -9.25
N ARG A 20 33.19 -0.35 -8.33
CA ARG A 20 32.05 0.37 -7.76
C ARG A 20 32.04 0.27 -6.25
N LYS A 21 31.65 1.38 -5.63
CA LYS A 21 31.54 1.50 -4.18
C LYS A 21 30.16 1.02 -3.74
N TYR A 22 30.13 0.14 -2.74
CA TYR A 22 28.91 -0.37 -2.12
C TYR A 22 28.98 -0.18 -0.61
N THR A 23 27.85 0.15 0.01
CA THR A 23 27.72 0.12 1.47
C THR A 23 27.30 -1.28 1.88
N ILE A 24 28.15 -1.98 2.62
CA ILE A 24 27.91 -3.36 3.07
C ILE A 24 28.18 -3.38 4.58
N ASP A 25 27.15 -3.69 5.37
CA ASP A 25 27.16 -3.59 6.85
C ASP A 25 27.60 -2.21 7.37
N GLY A 26 27.21 -1.14 6.67
CA GLY A 26 27.61 0.22 7.00
C GLY A 26 29.06 0.57 6.66
N VAL A 27 29.82 -0.38 6.12
CA VAL A 27 31.19 -0.17 5.64
C VAL A 27 31.18 0.04 4.13
N GLN A 28 31.83 1.10 3.69
CA GLN A 28 32.03 1.35 2.27
C GLN A 28 33.10 0.40 1.70
N ARG A 29 32.72 -0.49 0.79
CA ARG A 29 33.61 -1.41 0.10
C ARG A 29 33.72 -1.05 -1.38
N LEU A 30 34.93 -1.08 -1.93
CA LEU A 30 35.17 -0.86 -3.35
C LEU A 30 35.32 -2.22 -4.03
N GLU A 31 34.25 -2.66 -4.69
CA GLU A 31 34.18 -3.97 -5.33
C GLU A 31 34.59 -3.89 -6.79
N ALA A 32 35.26 -4.94 -7.25
CA ALA A 32 35.65 -5.08 -8.65
C ALA A 32 34.48 -5.57 -9.50
N ILE A 33 34.42 -5.11 -10.75
CA ILE A 33 33.36 -5.49 -11.69
C ILE A 33 33.86 -6.58 -12.62
N TYR A 34 33.02 -7.58 -12.81
CA TYR A 34 33.28 -8.74 -13.65
C TYR A 34 32.30 -8.77 -14.80
N ARG A 35 32.77 -9.20 -15.97
CA ARG A 35 31.96 -9.44 -17.16
C ARG A 35 31.58 -10.92 -17.20
N ILE A 36 30.34 -11.21 -16.77
CA ILE A 36 29.86 -12.56 -16.48
C ILE A 36 28.97 -13.05 -17.63
N PRO A 37 29.25 -14.20 -18.27
CA PRO A 37 28.33 -14.82 -19.22
C PRO A 37 26.95 -15.06 -18.62
N LEU A 38 25.87 -14.75 -19.35
CA LEU A 38 24.50 -14.84 -18.81
C LEU A 38 24.12 -16.26 -18.35
N LYS A 39 24.71 -17.30 -18.94
CA LYS A 39 24.48 -18.71 -18.57
C LYS A 39 24.87 -19.06 -17.14
N TYR A 40 25.71 -18.25 -16.49
CA TYR A 40 26.10 -18.44 -15.09
C TYR A 40 25.24 -17.64 -14.12
N LEU A 41 24.14 -17.06 -14.59
CA LEU A 41 23.29 -16.18 -13.79
C LEU A 41 21.85 -16.64 -13.80
N TYR A 42 21.16 -16.40 -12.69
CA TYR A 42 19.74 -16.67 -12.54
C TYR A 42 19.06 -15.62 -11.64
N TYR A 43 17.75 -15.47 -11.79
CA TYR A 43 16.99 -14.47 -11.02
C TYR A 43 16.88 -14.82 -9.52
N ASN A 44 16.89 -13.82 -8.66
CA ASN A 44 16.57 -14.01 -7.24
C ASN A 44 15.04 -14.14 -7.03
N ASN A 45 14.56 -15.33 -6.65
CA ASN A 45 13.17 -15.56 -6.28
C ASN A 45 12.74 -14.91 -4.96
N GLN A 46 13.68 -14.46 -4.13
CA GLN A 46 13.40 -13.78 -2.86
C GLN A 46 13.32 -12.24 -3.00
N ASN A 47 13.41 -11.70 -4.22
CA ASN A 47 13.31 -10.27 -4.44
C ASN A 47 11.86 -9.78 -4.30
N GLY A 48 11.63 -8.82 -3.39
CA GLY A 48 10.29 -8.28 -3.09
C GLY A 48 9.53 -7.76 -4.32
N ARG A 49 10.22 -7.31 -5.38
CA ARG A 49 9.60 -6.77 -6.63
C ARG A 49 8.94 -7.82 -7.51
N ILE A 50 9.32 -9.09 -7.40
CA ILE A 50 8.82 -10.17 -8.26
C ILE A 50 7.77 -11.03 -7.52
N SER A 51 7.64 -10.81 -6.21
CA SER A 51 6.84 -11.62 -5.31
C SER A 51 5.34 -11.67 -5.67
N THR A 52 4.72 -10.55 -6.03
CA THR A 52 3.27 -10.49 -6.28
C THR A 52 2.87 -11.16 -7.60
N ALA A 53 3.64 -10.94 -8.68
CA ALA A 53 3.41 -11.62 -9.96
C ALA A 53 3.68 -13.13 -9.86
N LEU A 54 4.72 -13.51 -9.11
CA LEU A 54 5.05 -14.90 -8.81
C LEU A 54 3.93 -15.58 -8.01
N GLN A 55 3.44 -14.94 -6.94
CA GLN A 55 2.32 -15.44 -6.14
C GLN A 55 1.06 -15.64 -6.99
N LYS A 56 0.72 -14.68 -7.86
CA LYS A 56 -0.41 -14.82 -8.78
C LYS A 56 -0.26 -16.03 -9.70
N TYR A 57 0.96 -16.24 -10.24
CA TYR A 57 1.23 -17.37 -11.11
C TYR A 57 1.13 -18.71 -10.37
N VAL A 58 1.77 -18.83 -9.20
CA VAL A 58 1.75 -20.04 -8.36
C VAL A 58 0.34 -20.34 -7.84
N SER A 59 -0.46 -19.32 -7.50
CA SER A 59 -1.86 -19.52 -7.09
C SER A 59 -2.72 -20.14 -8.19
N GLY A 60 -2.40 -19.88 -9.46
CA GLY A 60 -3.05 -20.52 -10.60
C GLY A 60 -2.43 -21.85 -11.04
N HIS A 61 -1.25 -22.18 -10.51
CA HIS A 61 -0.46 -23.38 -10.87
C HIS A 61 0.18 -23.98 -9.61
N PRO A 62 -0.62 -24.49 -8.66
CA PRO A 62 -0.14 -24.97 -7.37
C PRO A 62 0.84 -26.15 -7.49
N GLU A 63 0.84 -26.86 -8.62
CA GLU A 63 1.76 -27.94 -8.95
C GLU A 63 3.18 -27.46 -9.29
N VAL A 64 3.37 -26.18 -9.59
CA VAL A 64 4.66 -25.65 -10.04
C VAL A 64 5.56 -25.36 -8.84
N VAL A 65 6.66 -26.11 -8.73
CA VAL A 65 7.73 -25.87 -7.76
C VAL A 65 8.85 -25.06 -8.43
N LEU A 66 8.98 -23.79 -8.04
CA LEU A 66 10.00 -22.89 -8.60
C LEU A 66 11.27 -22.92 -7.75
N ASN A 67 12.16 -23.85 -8.10
CA ASN A 67 13.51 -23.89 -7.55
C ASN A 67 14.44 -22.96 -8.35
N PRO A 68 15.26 -22.12 -7.69
CA PRO A 68 16.27 -21.34 -8.38
C PRO A 68 17.20 -22.23 -9.19
N ALA A 69 17.39 -21.89 -10.46
CA ALA A 69 18.13 -22.71 -11.39
C ALA A 69 18.76 -21.85 -12.49
N LEU A 70 19.91 -22.30 -12.98
CA LEU A 70 20.54 -21.75 -14.18
C LEU A 70 19.78 -22.19 -15.44
N ASP A 71 20.02 -21.51 -16.57
CA ASP A 71 19.35 -21.82 -17.85
C ASP A 71 19.65 -23.24 -18.37
N ASP A 72 20.81 -23.79 -18.06
CA ASP A 72 21.25 -25.14 -18.39
C ASP A 72 20.66 -26.22 -17.47
N GLU A 73 20.20 -25.85 -16.27
CA GLU A 73 19.51 -26.74 -15.33
C GLU A 73 17.98 -26.70 -15.55
N ASN A 74 17.40 -25.50 -15.61
CA ASN A 74 15.99 -25.28 -15.90
C ASN A 74 15.78 -23.89 -16.54
N PRO A 75 15.64 -23.79 -17.88
CA PRO A 75 15.42 -22.52 -18.55
C PRO A 75 14.05 -21.91 -18.25
N GLU A 76 13.05 -22.72 -17.87
CA GLU A 76 11.70 -22.25 -17.56
C GLU A 76 11.69 -21.31 -16.36
N TYR A 77 12.56 -21.54 -15.37
CA TYR A 77 12.70 -20.67 -14.20
C TYR A 77 13.05 -19.25 -14.64
N ASN A 78 14.13 -19.07 -15.39
CA ASN A 78 14.55 -17.73 -15.79
C ASN A 78 13.60 -17.12 -16.83
N ASP A 79 12.99 -17.92 -17.71
CA ASP A 79 12.02 -17.44 -18.69
C ASP A 79 10.74 -16.92 -18.03
N LEU A 80 10.28 -17.57 -16.97
CA LEU A 80 9.15 -17.10 -16.18
C LEU A 80 9.44 -15.74 -15.54
N PHE A 81 10.58 -15.61 -14.86
CA PHE A 81 11.00 -14.36 -14.22
C PHE A 81 11.26 -13.24 -15.24
N GLU A 82 11.87 -13.55 -16.39
CA GLU A 82 12.02 -12.61 -17.50
C GLU A 82 10.65 -12.07 -17.95
N SER A 83 9.64 -12.95 -18.05
CA SER A 83 8.29 -12.56 -18.44
C SER A 83 7.62 -11.62 -17.43
N PHE A 84 7.80 -11.86 -16.13
CA PHE A 84 7.26 -11.00 -15.08
C PHE A 84 7.86 -9.60 -15.12
N ILE A 85 9.20 -9.52 -15.22
CA ILE A 85 9.90 -8.24 -15.27
C ILE A 85 9.54 -7.49 -16.56
N PHE A 86 9.46 -8.18 -17.70
CA PHE A 86 9.06 -7.54 -18.97
C PHE A 86 7.64 -6.96 -18.89
N LYS A 87 6.66 -7.76 -18.45
CA LYS A 87 5.25 -7.35 -18.36
C LYS A 87 5.00 -6.26 -17.31
N SER A 88 5.84 -6.17 -16.28
CA SER A 88 5.68 -5.15 -15.22
C SER A 88 5.76 -3.71 -15.76
N ASN A 89 6.60 -3.46 -16.77
CA ASN A 89 6.69 -2.16 -17.45
C ASN A 89 7.34 -2.37 -18.83
N GLU A 90 6.53 -2.76 -19.83
CA GLU A 90 7.03 -3.09 -21.16
C GLU A 90 7.72 -1.91 -21.85
N GLN A 91 7.18 -0.70 -21.70
CA GLN A 91 7.73 0.50 -22.34
C GLN A 91 9.14 0.79 -21.82
N ARG A 92 9.33 0.79 -20.49
CA ARG A 92 10.63 1.03 -19.87
C ARG A 92 11.60 -0.11 -20.14
N MET A 93 11.11 -1.34 -20.24
CA MET A 93 11.91 -2.49 -20.62
C MET A 93 12.45 -2.33 -22.04
N LYS A 94 11.60 -1.98 -23.02
CA LYS A 94 12.03 -1.71 -24.40
C LYS A 94 13.07 -0.59 -24.47
N ALA A 95 12.83 0.52 -23.77
CA ALA A 95 13.80 1.61 -23.68
C ALA A 95 15.15 1.16 -23.08
N THR A 96 15.12 0.28 -22.06
CA THR A 96 16.35 -0.30 -21.48
C THR A 96 17.08 -1.20 -22.48
N GLN A 97 16.34 -2.02 -23.26
CA GLN A 97 16.92 -2.88 -24.29
C GLN A 97 17.59 -2.10 -25.42
N GLU A 98 16.96 -1.01 -25.87
CA GLU A 98 17.51 -0.10 -26.87
C GLU A 98 18.78 0.57 -26.33
N SER A 99 18.72 1.15 -25.12
CA SER A 99 19.88 1.77 -24.48
C SER A 99 21.07 0.82 -24.34
N ILE A 100 20.84 -0.43 -23.92
CA ILE A 100 21.89 -1.44 -23.80
C ILE A 100 22.42 -1.87 -25.18
N SER A 101 21.55 -1.94 -26.19
CA SER A 101 21.97 -2.27 -27.55
C SER A 101 22.86 -1.20 -28.17
N ASP A 102 22.61 0.08 -27.86
CA ASP A 102 23.31 1.22 -28.44
C ASP A 102 24.61 1.56 -27.69
N ARG A 103 24.58 1.52 -26.36
CA ARG A 103 25.67 2.02 -25.50
C ARG A 103 26.30 0.97 -24.59
N GLY A 104 25.73 -0.23 -24.56
CA GLY A 104 26.11 -1.25 -23.58
C GLY A 104 25.52 -0.99 -22.20
N GLN A 105 25.98 -1.77 -21.22
CA GLN A 105 25.55 -1.63 -19.83
C GLN A 105 26.33 -0.50 -19.13
N GLU A 106 25.69 0.65 -18.88
CA GLU A 106 26.35 1.81 -18.24
C GLU A 106 26.60 1.61 -16.73
N GLU A 107 25.62 1.03 -16.04
CA GLU A 107 25.71 0.79 -14.60
C GLU A 107 25.90 -0.71 -14.33
N PRO A 108 26.82 -1.12 -13.44
CA PRO A 108 26.96 -2.53 -13.08
C PRO A 108 25.83 -3.02 -12.16
N GLY A 109 25.62 -4.33 -12.14
CA GLY A 109 24.75 -5.04 -11.22
C GLY A 109 25.50 -5.58 -10.00
N VAL A 110 24.77 -6.38 -9.21
CA VAL A 110 25.32 -7.13 -8.07
C VAL A 110 24.81 -8.56 -8.15
N VAL A 111 25.71 -9.51 -7.99
CA VAL A 111 25.40 -10.95 -7.96
C VAL A 111 26.06 -11.62 -6.77
N LEU A 112 25.51 -12.76 -6.34
CA LEU A 112 26.16 -13.64 -5.37
C LEU A 112 27.07 -14.64 -6.09
N ASP A 113 27.97 -15.27 -5.33
CA ASP A 113 28.91 -16.27 -5.87
C ASP A 113 28.23 -17.47 -6.56
N ASP A 114 27.01 -17.79 -6.16
CA ASP A 114 26.23 -18.89 -6.74
C ASP A 114 25.58 -18.54 -8.10
N GLY A 115 25.67 -17.29 -8.57
CA GLY A 115 25.04 -16.83 -9.81
C GLY A 115 23.76 -16.01 -9.63
N ARG A 116 23.26 -15.86 -8.41
CA ARG A 116 22.01 -15.16 -8.14
C ARG A 116 22.13 -13.65 -8.38
N VAL A 117 21.21 -13.07 -9.17
CA VAL A 117 21.17 -11.63 -9.42
C VAL A 117 20.44 -10.89 -8.29
N ILE A 118 21.17 -10.07 -7.53
CA ILE A 118 20.65 -9.27 -6.41
C ILE A 118 20.17 -7.90 -6.91
N ASP A 119 20.96 -7.23 -7.76
CA ASP A 119 20.60 -5.96 -8.39
C ASP A 119 20.85 -5.97 -9.90
N GLY A 120 19.98 -5.27 -10.62
CA GLY A 120 20.04 -5.15 -12.07
C GLY A 120 19.17 -6.14 -12.84
N ASN A 121 18.14 -6.72 -12.21
CA ASN A 121 17.17 -7.62 -12.84
C ASN A 121 16.65 -7.12 -14.19
N ARG A 122 16.30 -5.82 -14.33
CA ARG A 122 15.87 -5.22 -15.60
C ARG A 122 16.96 -5.25 -16.69
N ARG A 123 18.21 -4.96 -16.33
CA ARG A 123 19.37 -5.00 -17.25
C ARG A 123 19.69 -6.43 -17.65
N PHE A 124 19.67 -7.36 -16.68
CA PHE A 124 19.83 -8.79 -16.95
C PHE A 124 18.75 -9.32 -17.90
N THR A 125 17.48 -8.97 -17.65
CA THR A 125 16.33 -9.28 -18.54
C THR A 125 16.56 -8.74 -19.95
N ALA A 126 16.96 -7.48 -20.08
CA ALA A 126 17.23 -6.85 -21.35
C ALA A 126 18.36 -7.57 -22.12
N LEU A 127 19.46 -7.91 -21.45
CA LEU A 127 20.59 -8.65 -22.03
C LEU A 127 20.17 -10.07 -22.47
N ARG A 128 19.41 -10.81 -21.65
CA ARG A 128 18.88 -12.14 -22.05
C ARG A 128 18.05 -12.06 -23.32
N ARG A 129 17.17 -11.07 -23.42
CA ARG A 129 16.32 -10.86 -24.60
C ARG A 129 17.13 -10.44 -25.83
N ILE A 130 18.15 -9.61 -25.67
CA ILE A 130 19.08 -9.23 -26.76
C ILE A 130 19.86 -10.46 -27.24
N GLN A 131 20.33 -11.32 -26.32
CA GLN A 131 21.00 -12.57 -26.65
C GLN A 131 20.10 -13.48 -27.48
N LYS A 132 18.85 -13.68 -27.03
CA LYS A 132 17.85 -14.49 -27.74
C LYS A 132 17.52 -13.92 -29.13
N SER A 133 17.40 -12.61 -29.28
CA SER A 133 17.03 -11.98 -30.56
C SER A 133 18.18 -11.93 -31.57
N LYS A 134 19.41 -11.70 -31.12
CA LYS A 134 20.59 -11.57 -32.00
C LYS A 134 21.35 -12.89 -32.18
N GLY A 135 21.15 -13.88 -31.30
CA GLY A 135 21.94 -15.11 -31.27
C GLY A 135 23.41 -14.90 -30.89
N ILE A 136 23.73 -13.76 -30.26
CA ILE A 136 25.10 -13.38 -29.88
C ILE A 136 25.21 -13.41 -28.36
N GLU A 137 26.23 -14.11 -27.85
CA GLU A 137 26.50 -14.19 -26.41
C GLU A 137 26.63 -12.80 -25.79
N GLN A 138 25.83 -12.56 -24.76
CA GLN A 138 25.82 -11.34 -23.96
C GLN A 138 26.48 -11.60 -22.61
N TYR A 139 26.86 -10.52 -21.94
CA TYR A 139 27.51 -10.57 -20.64
C TYR A 139 26.87 -9.55 -19.73
N PHE A 140 26.77 -9.88 -18.45
CA PHE A 140 26.31 -8.97 -17.41
C PHE A 140 27.52 -8.46 -16.62
N GLU A 141 27.65 -7.15 -16.54
CA GLU A 141 28.71 -6.52 -15.74
C GLU A 141 28.22 -6.33 -14.30
N ALA A 142 28.86 -7.00 -13.34
CA ALA A 142 28.43 -6.97 -11.94
C ALA A 142 29.58 -7.19 -10.95
N ALA A 143 29.39 -6.72 -9.72
CA ALA A 143 30.20 -7.14 -8.58
C ALA A 143 29.75 -8.53 -8.10
N ILE A 144 30.71 -9.37 -7.73
CA ILE A 144 30.46 -10.72 -7.18
C ILE A 144 30.67 -10.67 -5.66
N LEU A 145 29.60 -10.88 -4.89
CA LEU A 145 29.64 -10.85 -3.44
C LEU A 145 29.66 -12.26 -2.83
N ASP A 146 30.38 -12.39 -1.73
CA ASP A 146 30.59 -13.65 -1.00
C ASP A 146 29.59 -13.77 0.15
N PHE A 147 28.32 -13.89 -0.20
CA PHE A 147 27.24 -13.99 0.76
C PHE A 147 26.41 -15.22 0.46
N ASP A 148 26.07 -15.96 1.50
CA ASP A 148 25.19 -17.11 1.43
C ASP A 148 23.79 -16.74 1.94
N ILE A 149 22.85 -16.61 1.01
CA ILE A 149 21.46 -16.24 1.30
C ILE A 149 20.74 -17.23 2.23
N THR A 150 21.27 -18.44 2.42
CA THR A 150 20.69 -19.45 3.31
C THR A 150 21.00 -19.19 4.78
N ASN A 151 22.08 -18.46 5.08
CA ASN A 151 22.42 -18.09 6.45
C ASN A 151 21.79 -16.74 6.84
N SER A 152 21.40 -16.60 8.11
CA SER A 152 20.62 -15.45 8.58
C SER A 152 21.40 -14.13 8.59
N VAL A 153 22.72 -14.18 8.78
CA VAL A 153 23.58 -13.00 8.85
C VAL A 153 23.70 -12.37 7.47
N ASP A 154 24.10 -13.17 6.49
CA ASP A 154 24.27 -12.74 5.10
C ASP A 154 22.93 -12.37 4.49
N LYS A 155 21.84 -13.07 4.82
CA LYS A 155 20.49 -12.69 4.36
C LYS A 155 20.13 -11.26 4.78
N LYS A 156 20.49 -10.85 5.99
CA LYS A 156 20.29 -9.47 6.46
C LYS A 156 21.17 -8.49 5.70
N THR A 157 22.45 -8.79 5.52
CA THR A 157 23.39 -7.94 4.77
C THR A 157 22.97 -7.77 3.31
N ILE A 158 22.57 -8.86 2.64
CA ILE A 158 22.00 -8.86 1.29
C ILE A 158 20.77 -7.95 1.25
N LYS A 159 19.83 -8.11 2.21
CA LYS A 159 18.61 -7.29 2.23
C LYS A 159 18.90 -5.80 2.44
N GLN A 160 19.85 -5.46 3.32
CA GLN A 160 20.28 -4.08 3.51
C GLN A 160 20.88 -3.50 2.22
N LEU A 161 21.73 -4.26 1.54
CA LEU A 161 22.30 -3.86 0.26
C LEU A 161 21.23 -3.66 -0.81
N GLU A 162 20.23 -4.55 -0.89
CA GLU A 162 19.09 -4.39 -1.80
C GLU A 162 18.34 -3.07 -1.56
N LEU A 163 18.05 -2.75 -0.30
CA LEU A 163 17.36 -1.49 0.07
C LEU A 163 18.22 -0.26 -0.26
N ASP A 164 19.51 -0.28 0.06
CA ASP A 164 20.44 0.82 -0.22
C ASP A 164 20.55 1.08 -1.74
N LEU A 165 20.65 0.02 -2.54
CA LEU A 165 20.71 0.10 -4.01
C LEU A 165 19.42 0.64 -4.63
N GLN A 166 18.26 0.38 -4.01
CA GLN A 166 16.99 0.96 -4.44
C GLN A 166 16.92 2.46 -4.18
N MET A 167 17.53 2.94 -3.08
CA MET A 167 17.53 4.36 -2.71
C MET A 167 18.49 5.22 -3.54
N GLY A 168 19.60 4.61 -4.00
CA GLY A 168 20.70 5.29 -4.69
C GLY A 168 20.51 5.50 -6.20
N LYS A 169 19.47 4.92 -6.82
CA LYS A 169 19.16 5.14 -8.25
C LYS A 169 18.12 6.26 -8.42
N GLU A 170 18.25 7.06 -9.49
CA GLU A 170 17.24 8.04 -9.91
C GLU A 170 15.88 7.40 -10.24
N ASP A 171 15.84 6.08 -10.42
CA ASP A 171 14.67 5.23 -10.71
C ASP A 171 13.68 5.05 -9.51
N ARG A 172 13.62 5.99 -8.56
CA ARG A 172 12.69 5.96 -7.40
C ARG A 172 11.21 5.83 -7.77
N GLN A 173 10.84 6.15 -9.01
CA GLN A 173 9.47 6.40 -9.43
C GLN A 173 8.57 5.17 -9.66
N ASP A 174 9.09 3.93 -9.59
CA ASP A 174 8.34 2.75 -10.04
C ASP A 174 8.02 1.72 -8.94
N TYR A 175 8.23 2.03 -7.66
CA TYR A 175 7.90 1.07 -6.62
C TYR A 175 6.46 1.23 -6.13
N ASP A 176 5.63 0.26 -6.49
CA ASP A 176 4.21 0.21 -6.15
C ASP A 176 4.03 0.24 -4.61
N PRO A 177 3.08 1.04 -4.08
CA PRO A 177 2.84 1.12 -2.65
C PRO A 177 2.51 -0.23 -1.98
N ILE A 178 1.76 -1.11 -2.65
CA ILE A 178 1.42 -2.45 -2.14
C ILE A 178 2.67 -3.32 -2.08
N ASP A 179 3.49 -3.31 -3.14
CA ASP A 179 4.75 -4.07 -3.16
C ASP A 179 5.67 -3.62 -2.00
N ARG A 180 5.71 -2.31 -1.72
CA ARG A 180 6.46 -1.74 -0.57
C ARG A 180 5.92 -2.18 0.78
N ILE A 181 4.61 -2.10 0.97
CA ILE A 181 3.95 -2.51 2.22
C ILE A 181 4.22 -3.99 2.47
N PHE A 182 4.13 -4.82 1.43
CA PHE A 182 4.42 -6.24 1.53
C PHE A 182 5.89 -6.53 1.82
N ASP A 183 6.82 -5.87 1.13
CA ASP A 183 8.26 -6.05 1.37
C ASP A 183 8.64 -5.74 2.82
N VAL A 184 8.11 -4.64 3.37
CA VAL A 184 8.27 -4.29 4.78
C VAL A 184 7.71 -5.38 5.68
N TYR A 185 6.47 -5.82 5.44
CA TYR A 185 5.81 -6.82 6.26
C TYR A 185 6.54 -8.17 6.24
N ASN A 186 6.90 -8.66 5.06
CA ASN A 186 7.59 -9.93 4.93
C ASN A 186 8.98 -9.87 5.59
N THR A 187 9.75 -8.81 5.30
CA THR A 187 11.12 -8.65 5.81
C THR A 187 11.17 -8.52 7.33
N VAL A 188 10.26 -7.72 7.91
CA VAL A 188 10.34 -7.33 9.33
C VAL A 188 9.50 -8.23 10.22
N TYR A 189 8.31 -8.65 9.77
CA TYR A 189 7.35 -9.37 10.60
C TYR A 189 7.34 -10.88 10.35
N VAL A 190 7.31 -11.31 9.09
CA VAL A 190 7.24 -12.74 8.73
C VAL A 190 8.60 -13.41 8.88
N GLU A 191 9.59 -12.94 8.12
CA GLU A 191 10.92 -13.54 8.06
C GLU A 191 11.85 -13.03 9.17
N LYS A 192 11.53 -11.86 9.75
CA LYS A 192 12.30 -11.22 10.83
C LYS A 192 13.79 -11.08 10.49
N ILE A 193 14.08 -10.79 9.22
CA ILE A 193 15.46 -10.55 8.74
C ILE A 193 16.08 -9.35 9.46
N MET A 194 15.27 -8.33 9.73
CA MET A 194 15.71 -7.10 10.39
C MET A 194 14.57 -6.45 11.17
N THR A 195 14.93 -5.56 12.09
CA THR A 195 13.98 -4.78 12.89
C THR A 195 13.37 -3.62 12.09
N PRO A 196 12.23 -3.04 12.53
CA PRO A 196 11.66 -1.85 11.90
C PRO A 196 12.64 -0.66 11.82
N GLN A 197 13.50 -0.51 12.83
CA GLN A 197 14.48 0.57 12.90
C GLN A 197 15.64 0.37 11.93
N GLU A 198 16.09 -0.87 11.76
CA GLU A 198 17.11 -1.21 10.77
C GLU A 198 16.61 -1.03 9.35
N TYR A 199 15.38 -1.48 9.04
CA TYR A 199 14.76 -1.25 7.73
C TYR A 199 14.65 0.25 7.44
N ALA A 200 14.17 1.04 8.41
CA ALA A 200 14.08 2.50 8.26
C ALA A 200 15.44 3.13 7.93
N LYS A 201 16.49 2.72 8.64
CA LYS A 201 17.85 3.24 8.44
C LYS A 201 18.38 2.91 7.04
N SER A 202 18.16 1.69 6.54
CA SER A 202 18.57 1.29 5.17
C SER A 202 17.88 2.11 4.07
N ILE A 203 16.64 2.54 4.30
CA ILE A 203 15.96 3.45 3.35
C ILE A 203 16.18 4.95 3.65
N GLY A 204 17.19 5.29 4.46
CA GLY A 204 17.55 6.67 4.78
C GLY A 204 16.55 7.41 5.70
N LYS A 205 15.72 6.69 6.45
CA LYS A 205 14.77 7.25 7.42
C LYS A 205 15.28 7.09 8.86
N GLU A 206 15.18 8.15 9.64
CA GLU A 206 15.61 8.15 11.05
C GLU A 206 14.65 7.39 11.98
N ARG A 207 13.35 7.34 11.65
CA ARG A 207 12.30 6.81 12.53
C ARG A 207 11.56 5.65 11.89
N ALA A 208 11.33 4.60 12.66
CA ALA A 208 10.55 3.43 12.26
C ALA A 208 9.03 3.66 12.16
N ARG A 209 8.50 4.86 12.44
CA ARG A 209 7.05 5.11 12.46
C ARG A 209 6.37 4.75 11.13
N GLY A 210 6.99 5.08 10.00
CA GLY A 210 6.49 4.71 8.68
C GLY A 210 6.44 3.19 8.50
N ILE A 211 7.53 2.51 8.87
CA ILE A 211 7.66 1.06 8.78
C ILE A 211 6.61 0.34 9.64
N ASN A 212 6.39 0.83 10.87
CA ASN A 212 5.35 0.28 11.75
C ASN A 212 3.94 0.51 11.20
N ASN A 213 3.69 1.64 10.54
CA ASN A 213 2.41 1.86 9.87
C ASN A 213 2.23 0.90 8.68
N ASP A 214 3.26 0.70 7.87
CA ASP A 214 3.24 -0.25 6.76
C ASP A 214 2.96 -1.68 7.27
N ILE A 215 3.56 -2.10 8.40
CA ILE A 215 3.27 -3.40 9.02
C ILE A 215 1.79 -3.51 9.46
N LYS A 216 1.25 -2.47 10.11
CA LYS A 216 -0.17 -2.45 10.50
C LYS A 216 -1.10 -2.50 9.29
N GLU A 217 -0.74 -1.79 8.23
CA GLU A 217 -1.49 -1.76 6.97
C GLU A 217 -1.47 -3.12 6.27
N ALA A 218 -0.31 -3.76 6.19
CA ALA A 218 -0.17 -5.11 5.63
C ALA A 218 -1.04 -6.13 6.37
N LYS A 219 -1.10 -6.06 7.71
CA LYS A 219 -1.98 -6.94 8.51
C LYS A 219 -3.46 -6.73 8.19
N LEU A 220 -3.88 -5.48 7.98
CA LEU A 220 -5.25 -5.18 7.57
C LEU A 220 -5.54 -5.68 6.15
N ILE A 221 -4.60 -5.51 5.21
CA ILE A 221 -4.71 -6.07 3.86
C ILE A 221 -4.86 -7.60 3.93
N SER A 222 -3.99 -8.29 4.66
CA SER A 222 -4.08 -9.75 4.81
C SER A 222 -5.40 -10.20 5.46
N SER A 223 -5.93 -9.42 6.41
CA SER A 223 -7.24 -9.71 7.03
C SER A 223 -8.39 -9.48 6.05
N TYR A 224 -8.31 -8.46 5.19
CA TYR A 224 -9.29 -8.21 4.14
C TYR A 224 -9.26 -9.31 3.06
N LEU A 225 -8.06 -9.76 2.66
CA LEU A 225 -7.91 -10.87 1.72
C LEU A 225 -8.59 -12.14 2.26
N GLU A 226 -8.37 -12.47 3.53
CA GLU A 226 -9.06 -13.59 4.19
C GLU A 226 -10.58 -13.39 4.27
N PHE A 227 -11.04 -12.16 4.54
CA PHE A 227 -12.46 -11.83 4.55
C PHE A 227 -13.14 -12.13 3.20
N ILE A 228 -12.46 -11.83 2.09
CA ILE A 228 -12.95 -12.15 0.74
C ILE A 228 -12.64 -13.58 0.28
N GLY A 229 -12.24 -14.46 1.20
CA GLY A 229 -11.91 -15.86 0.96
C GLY A 229 -10.55 -16.10 0.28
N ALA A 230 -9.81 -15.04 -0.07
CA ALA A 230 -8.51 -15.15 -0.71
C ALA A 230 -7.39 -15.53 0.29
N PRO A 231 -6.30 -16.16 -0.17
CA PRO A 231 -5.11 -16.37 0.66
C PRO A 231 -4.57 -15.04 1.25
N ARG A 232 -4.12 -15.07 2.50
CA ARG A 232 -3.60 -13.88 3.22
C ARG A 232 -2.43 -13.19 2.54
N ASP A 233 -1.73 -13.91 1.67
CA ASP A 233 -0.58 -13.47 0.89
C ASP A 233 -0.91 -13.24 -0.60
N ALA A 234 -2.19 -13.22 -0.99
CA ALA A 234 -2.65 -12.87 -2.33
C ALA A 234 -2.55 -11.35 -2.61
N TYR A 235 -1.37 -10.76 -2.39
CA TYR A 235 -1.13 -9.32 -2.54
C TYR A 235 -1.31 -8.81 -3.97
N TYR A 236 -1.32 -9.70 -4.97
CA TYR A 236 -1.69 -9.35 -6.33
C TYR A 236 -3.14 -8.84 -6.44
N ILE A 237 -4.08 -9.39 -5.63
CA ILE A 237 -5.46 -8.89 -5.55
C ILE A 237 -5.47 -7.50 -4.90
N ALA A 238 -4.69 -7.31 -3.82
CA ALA A 238 -4.56 -6.02 -3.16
C ALA A 238 -4.03 -4.93 -4.11
N LYS A 239 -3.13 -5.31 -5.03
CA LYS A 239 -2.58 -4.43 -6.08
C LYS A 239 -3.62 -4.11 -7.16
N GLU A 240 -4.38 -5.09 -7.62
CA GLU A 240 -5.48 -4.89 -8.59
C GLU A 240 -6.55 -3.94 -8.04
N LEU A 241 -6.89 -4.08 -6.75
CA LEU A 241 -7.84 -3.22 -6.04
C LEU A 241 -7.26 -1.87 -5.61
N ARG A 242 -5.93 -1.67 -5.71
CA ARG A 242 -5.22 -0.48 -5.21
C ARG A 242 -5.57 -0.18 -3.74
N LEU A 243 -5.41 -1.18 -2.87
CA LEU A 243 -5.81 -1.08 -1.46
C LEU A 243 -4.97 -0.10 -0.62
N ASP A 244 -3.85 0.42 -1.13
CA ASP A 244 -2.93 1.27 -0.37
C ASP A 244 -3.60 2.58 0.11
N GLY A 245 -4.41 3.21 -0.74
CA GLY A 245 -5.16 4.41 -0.36
C GLY A 245 -6.25 4.11 0.68
N PRO A 246 -7.24 3.26 0.35
CA PRO A 246 -8.36 2.95 1.23
C PRO A 246 -7.92 2.29 2.54
N MET A 247 -6.96 1.35 2.50
CA MET A 247 -6.55 0.63 3.70
C MET A 247 -5.71 1.49 4.64
N ASN A 248 -4.93 2.45 4.13
CA ASN A 248 -4.29 3.44 4.99
C ASN A 248 -5.32 4.31 5.71
N GLU A 249 -6.42 4.71 5.05
CA GLU A 249 -7.51 5.44 5.71
C GLU A 249 -8.21 4.59 6.77
N VAL A 250 -8.55 3.33 6.47
CA VAL A 250 -9.06 2.36 7.45
C VAL A 250 -8.12 2.26 8.63
N ARG A 251 -6.84 2.01 8.39
CA ARG A 251 -5.81 1.91 9.44
C ARG A 251 -5.79 3.17 10.28
N ARG A 252 -5.75 4.36 9.69
CA ARG A 252 -5.69 5.64 10.42
C ARG A 252 -6.91 5.82 11.31
N VAL A 253 -8.11 5.56 10.80
CA VAL A 253 -9.36 5.74 11.54
C VAL A 253 -9.47 4.72 12.67
N LEU A 254 -9.24 3.43 12.40
CA LEU A 254 -9.33 2.39 13.41
C LEU A 254 -8.23 2.53 14.49
N ASP A 255 -6.98 2.82 14.10
CA ASP A 255 -5.86 3.00 15.05
C ASP A 255 -6.11 4.18 15.99
N LYS A 256 -6.59 5.32 15.45
CA LYS A 256 -6.92 6.51 16.25
C LYS A 256 -7.99 6.22 17.31
N ASN A 257 -8.93 5.31 17.00
CA ASN A 257 -10.06 4.99 17.86
C ASN A 257 -9.88 3.66 18.62
N LYS A 258 -8.69 3.04 18.56
CA LYS A 258 -8.36 1.76 19.20
C LYS A 258 -9.26 0.59 18.77
N LEU A 259 -9.64 0.56 17.50
CA LEU A 259 -10.53 -0.44 16.89
C LEU A 259 -9.80 -1.40 15.93
N LEU A 260 -8.47 -1.36 15.83
CA LEU A 260 -7.72 -2.27 14.94
C LEU A 260 -7.88 -3.75 15.29
N ASP A 261 -8.11 -4.05 16.57
CA ASP A 261 -8.24 -5.42 17.07
C ASP A 261 -9.72 -5.85 17.19
N ASP A 262 -10.67 -4.95 16.92
CA ASP A 262 -12.11 -5.21 16.99
C ASP A 262 -12.55 -5.98 15.73
N GLY A 263 -12.92 -7.26 15.91
CA GLY A 263 -13.23 -8.19 14.83
C GLY A 263 -14.50 -7.80 14.06
N GLU A 264 -15.57 -7.47 14.78
CA GLU A 264 -16.87 -7.11 14.21
C GLU A 264 -16.76 -5.81 13.41
N VAL A 265 -16.07 -4.80 13.96
CA VAL A 265 -15.82 -3.54 13.25
C VAL A 265 -14.99 -3.80 11.98
N LYS A 266 -13.97 -4.64 12.04
CA LYS A 266 -13.18 -4.99 10.85
C LYS A 266 -14.02 -5.67 9.78
N SER A 267 -14.81 -6.68 10.14
CA SER A 267 -15.67 -7.40 9.19
C SER A 267 -16.67 -6.45 8.51
N ALA A 268 -17.30 -5.56 9.28
CA ALA A 268 -18.22 -4.57 8.72
C ALA A 268 -17.48 -3.55 7.82
N VAL A 269 -16.25 -3.14 8.16
CA VAL A 269 -15.43 -2.27 7.30
C VAL A 269 -15.00 -2.99 6.02
N PHE A 270 -14.70 -4.27 6.10
CA PHE A 270 -14.33 -5.10 4.95
C PHE A 270 -15.52 -5.30 4.01
N ALA A 271 -16.72 -5.59 4.55
CA ALA A 271 -17.96 -5.59 3.77
C ALA A 271 -18.18 -4.25 3.06
N LEU A 272 -17.97 -3.12 3.77
CA LEU A 272 -18.07 -1.79 3.19
C LEU A 272 -17.09 -1.57 2.03
N LEU A 273 -15.82 -1.95 2.21
CA LEU A 273 -14.82 -1.90 1.14
C LEU A 273 -15.26 -2.73 -0.06
N SER A 274 -15.67 -3.98 0.15
CA SER A 274 -16.13 -4.88 -0.92
C SER A 274 -17.31 -4.29 -1.68
N MET A 275 -18.26 -3.63 -1.00
CA MET A 275 -19.38 -2.95 -1.65
C MET A 275 -18.94 -1.82 -2.57
N HIS A 276 -17.97 -0.99 -2.17
CA HIS A 276 -17.42 0.06 -3.04
C HIS A 276 -16.67 -0.50 -4.24
N TYR A 277 -15.97 -1.62 -4.08
CA TYR A 277 -15.33 -2.33 -5.19
C TYR A 277 -16.31 -3.08 -6.09
N SER A 278 -17.53 -3.38 -5.62
CA SER A 278 -18.58 -4.05 -6.39
C SER A 278 -19.39 -3.13 -7.30
N GLY A 279 -19.42 -1.82 -6.99
CA GLY A 279 -20.27 -0.82 -7.63
C GLY A 279 -19.63 -0.13 -8.84
N THR A 280 -20.38 0.78 -9.46
CA THR A 280 -19.93 1.61 -10.59
C THR A 280 -18.78 2.57 -10.25
N ASP A 281 -18.53 2.78 -8.94
CA ASP A 281 -17.47 3.64 -8.40
C ASP A 281 -16.07 3.01 -8.55
N ALA A 282 -15.99 1.72 -8.92
CA ALA A 282 -14.75 0.97 -9.12
C ALA A 282 -13.85 1.54 -10.25
N ASN A 283 -14.40 2.33 -11.17
CA ASN A 283 -13.64 2.90 -12.29
C ASN A 283 -12.81 4.15 -11.93
N GLU A 284 -12.94 4.70 -10.72
CA GLU A 284 -12.20 5.89 -10.29
C GLU A 284 -11.59 5.65 -8.90
N GLY A 285 -10.55 4.80 -8.77
CA GLY A 285 -9.96 4.42 -7.46
C GLY A 285 -9.57 5.54 -6.48
N GLY A 286 -9.51 6.81 -6.91
CA GLY A 286 -9.41 7.97 -6.02
C GLY A 286 -10.70 8.26 -5.22
N ASP A 287 -11.85 7.84 -5.75
CA ASP A 287 -13.16 8.03 -5.14
C ASP A 287 -13.40 7.08 -3.97
N ILE A 288 -12.99 5.81 -4.08
CA ILE A 288 -13.15 4.81 -3.00
C ILE A 288 -12.46 5.26 -1.70
N THR A 289 -11.23 5.76 -1.78
CA THR A 289 -10.51 6.27 -0.60
C THR A 289 -11.28 7.39 0.11
N ARG A 290 -11.88 8.30 -0.68
CA ARG A 290 -12.67 9.42 -0.17
C ARG A 290 -14.00 8.96 0.43
N LEU A 291 -14.69 8.05 -0.24
CA LEU A 291 -15.96 7.47 0.21
C LEU A 291 -15.79 6.71 1.53
N ILE A 292 -14.80 5.83 1.60
CA ILE A 292 -14.44 5.07 2.81
C ILE A 292 -14.11 6.03 3.95
N ARG A 293 -13.26 7.04 3.73
CA ARG A 293 -12.94 8.02 4.77
C ARG A 293 -14.21 8.68 5.33
N LYS A 294 -15.15 9.09 4.47
CA LYS A 294 -16.39 9.75 4.88
C LYS A 294 -17.26 8.81 5.73
N GLU A 295 -17.47 7.59 5.26
CA GLU A 295 -18.35 6.62 5.93
C GLU A 295 -17.75 6.10 7.25
N LEU A 296 -16.44 5.86 7.29
CA LEU A 296 -15.74 5.47 8.53
C LEU A 296 -15.84 6.54 9.62
N GLN A 297 -15.75 7.83 9.27
CA GLN A 297 -15.91 8.91 10.25
C GLN A 297 -17.30 8.90 10.90
N SER A 298 -18.34 8.63 10.10
CA SER A 298 -19.69 8.49 10.64
C SER A 298 -19.88 7.22 11.45
N MET A 299 -19.19 6.14 11.10
CA MET A 299 -19.33 4.84 11.75
C MET A 299 -18.73 4.83 13.16
N VAL A 300 -17.51 5.37 13.31
CA VAL A 300 -16.77 5.33 14.58
C VAL A 300 -17.53 5.92 15.76
N SER A 301 -18.32 6.99 15.54
CA SER A 301 -19.07 7.64 16.62
C SER A 301 -20.25 6.80 17.14
N LYS A 302 -20.67 5.78 16.39
CA LYS A 302 -21.79 4.89 16.72
C LYS A 302 -21.47 3.44 16.33
N LYS A 303 -20.25 3.01 16.65
CA LYS A 303 -19.74 1.70 16.20
C LYS A 303 -20.69 0.56 16.59
N ASP A 304 -21.23 0.59 17.82
CA ASP A 304 -22.06 -0.49 18.35
C ASP A 304 -23.42 -0.54 17.65
N ASP A 305 -24.04 0.62 17.37
CA ASP A 305 -25.28 0.69 16.57
C ASP A 305 -25.03 0.18 15.14
N TRP A 306 -23.87 0.51 14.56
CA TRP A 306 -23.55 0.10 13.20
C TRP A 306 -23.33 -1.40 13.10
N VAL A 307 -22.53 -1.97 13.99
CA VAL A 307 -22.31 -3.42 14.07
C VAL A 307 -23.66 -4.13 14.24
N CYS A 308 -24.45 -3.75 15.26
CA CYS A 308 -25.76 -4.37 15.50
C CYS A 308 -26.73 -4.29 14.31
N LEU A 309 -26.72 -3.19 13.54
CA LEU A 309 -27.59 -3.03 12.37
C LEU A 309 -27.08 -3.73 11.11
N THR A 310 -25.82 -4.16 11.08
CA THR A 310 -25.17 -4.70 9.88
C THR A 310 -24.72 -6.15 10.02
N GLU A 311 -24.61 -6.69 11.24
CA GLU A 311 -24.07 -8.02 11.56
C GLU A 311 -24.63 -9.13 10.66
N ASP A 312 -25.95 -9.34 10.63
CA ASP A 312 -26.58 -10.37 9.80
C ASP A 312 -26.23 -10.24 8.30
N ASN A 313 -26.11 -9.01 7.80
CA ASN A 313 -25.75 -8.77 6.41
C ASN A 313 -24.26 -9.01 6.16
N VAL A 314 -23.41 -8.64 7.12
CA VAL A 314 -21.96 -8.88 7.07
C VAL A 314 -21.69 -10.37 7.06
N ASP A 315 -22.38 -11.16 7.88
CA ASP A 315 -22.27 -12.61 7.92
C ASP A 315 -22.67 -13.23 6.57
N THR A 316 -23.79 -12.80 6.00
CA THR A 316 -24.23 -13.27 4.67
C THR A 316 -23.21 -12.93 3.57
N ILE A 317 -22.62 -11.73 3.62
CA ILE A 317 -21.58 -11.30 2.67
C ILE A 317 -20.29 -12.10 2.87
N TYR A 318 -19.90 -12.32 4.12
CA TYR A 318 -18.72 -13.10 4.48
C TYR A 318 -18.87 -14.54 4.00
N ASP A 319 -19.98 -15.21 4.31
CA ASP A 319 -20.28 -16.57 3.88
C ASP A 319 -20.24 -16.70 2.36
N ALA A 320 -20.80 -15.73 1.62
CA ALA A 320 -20.73 -15.71 0.16
C ALA A 320 -19.29 -15.70 -0.38
N PHE A 321 -18.39 -14.96 0.27
CA PHE A 321 -16.97 -14.95 -0.08
C PHE A 321 -16.24 -16.23 0.34
N GLN A 322 -16.61 -16.84 1.46
CA GLN A 322 -16.00 -18.10 1.88
C GLN A 322 -16.42 -19.27 0.99
N ASP A 323 -17.68 -19.29 0.55
CA ASP A 323 -18.22 -20.30 -0.37
C ASP A 323 -17.61 -20.17 -1.77
N THR A 324 -17.32 -18.95 -2.20
CA THR A 324 -16.66 -18.65 -3.49
C THR A 324 -15.46 -17.74 -3.28
N PRO A 325 -14.29 -18.30 -2.90
CA PRO A 325 -13.06 -17.54 -2.69
C PRO A 325 -12.65 -16.67 -3.87
N VAL A 326 -12.36 -15.39 -3.61
CA VAL A 326 -11.91 -14.45 -4.65
C VAL A 326 -10.51 -14.79 -5.13
N SER A 327 -10.36 -15.05 -6.44
CA SER A 327 -9.06 -15.25 -7.08
C SER A 327 -8.58 -14.07 -7.92
N ASP A 328 -9.48 -13.13 -8.29
CA ASP A 328 -9.15 -11.87 -8.97
C ASP A 328 -10.16 -10.76 -8.59
N ALA A 329 -9.74 -9.50 -8.71
CA ALA A 329 -10.55 -8.36 -8.26
C ALA A 329 -11.96 -8.27 -8.90
N SER A 330 -12.15 -8.80 -10.10
CA SER A 330 -13.43 -8.69 -10.82
C SER A 330 -14.54 -9.58 -10.24
N GLN A 331 -14.16 -10.62 -9.49
CA GLN A 331 -15.10 -11.57 -8.89
C GLN A 331 -15.89 -10.99 -7.72
N ILE A 332 -15.38 -9.93 -7.07
CA ILE A 332 -16.06 -9.28 -5.94
C ILE A 332 -17.50 -8.89 -6.32
N SER A 333 -17.67 -8.23 -7.47
CA SER A 333 -19.00 -7.83 -7.95
C SER A 333 -19.87 -9.03 -8.33
N GLN A 334 -19.27 -10.08 -8.90
CA GLN A 334 -20.00 -11.29 -9.30
C GLN A 334 -20.55 -12.03 -8.09
N ILE A 335 -19.74 -12.20 -7.04
CA ILE A 335 -20.12 -12.90 -5.80
C ILE A 335 -21.24 -12.14 -5.08
N LEU A 336 -21.09 -10.82 -4.92
CA LEU A 336 -22.10 -9.98 -4.26
C LEU A 336 -23.43 -9.87 -5.03
N ASN A 337 -23.47 -10.33 -6.29
CA ASN A 337 -24.67 -10.40 -7.11
C ASN A 337 -25.06 -11.83 -7.52
N SER A 338 -24.45 -12.86 -6.90
CA SER A 338 -24.60 -14.26 -7.31
C SER A 338 -25.99 -14.86 -7.01
N SER A 339 -26.68 -14.34 -5.99
CA SER A 339 -28.04 -14.74 -5.62
C SER A 339 -28.89 -13.55 -5.18
N GLU A 340 -30.22 -13.70 -5.23
CA GLU A 340 -31.14 -12.66 -4.73
C GLU A 340 -30.94 -12.40 -3.23
N GLY A 341 -30.63 -13.42 -2.43
CA GLY A 341 -30.38 -13.28 -1.00
C GLY A 341 -29.11 -12.47 -0.70
N ILE A 342 -27.99 -12.82 -1.35
CA ILE A 342 -26.71 -12.10 -1.18
C ILE A 342 -26.85 -10.65 -1.65
N LYS A 343 -27.54 -10.44 -2.78
CA LYS A 343 -27.81 -9.11 -3.32
C LYS A 343 -28.70 -8.29 -2.39
N ALA A 344 -29.71 -8.90 -1.76
CA ALA A 344 -30.56 -8.23 -0.78
C ALA A 344 -29.74 -7.81 0.45
N ALA A 345 -28.96 -8.72 1.02
CA ALA A 345 -28.08 -8.45 2.16
C ALA A 345 -27.07 -7.33 1.85
N SER A 346 -26.45 -7.36 0.68
CA SER A 346 -25.53 -6.33 0.19
C SER A 346 -26.19 -4.94 0.10
N ASN A 347 -27.41 -4.88 -0.42
CA ASN A 347 -28.17 -3.62 -0.55
C ASN A 347 -28.64 -3.10 0.81
N ASP A 348 -29.11 -3.98 1.69
CA ASP A 348 -29.58 -3.62 3.02
C ASP A 348 -28.42 -3.20 3.93
N PHE A 349 -27.24 -3.84 3.82
CA PHE A 349 -26.00 -3.39 4.43
C PHE A 349 -25.68 -1.94 4.03
N MET A 350 -25.66 -1.64 2.73
CA MET A 350 -25.36 -0.28 2.25
C MET A 350 -26.42 0.73 2.69
N ARG A 351 -27.70 0.35 2.71
CA ARG A 351 -28.79 1.20 3.20
C ARG A 351 -28.62 1.52 4.68
N SER A 352 -28.32 0.53 5.51
CA SER A 352 -28.11 0.67 6.95
C SER A 352 -26.90 1.56 7.25
N SER A 353 -25.78 1.32 6.56
CA SER A 353 -24.56 2.14 6.67
C SER A 353 -24.80 3.61 6.30
N ARG A 354 -25.48 3.87 5.16
CA ARG A 354 -25.80 5.23 4.73
C ARG A 354 -26.79 5.94 5.64
N ARG A 355 -27.77 5.22 6.21
CA ARG A 355 -28.77 5.78 7.14
C ARG A 355 -28.07 6.35 8.38
N LEU A 356 -27.13 5.61 8.95
CA LEU A 356 -26.33 6.08 10.09
C LEU A 356 -25.47 7.29 9.72
N GLY A 357 -24.87 7.29 8.52
CA GLY A 357 -24.16 8.44 7.97
C GLY A 357 -25.01 9.72 7.95
N LYS A 358 -26.23 9.64 7.38
CA LYS A 358 -27.16 10.78 7.31
C LYS A 358 -27.63 11.27 8.67
N MET A 359 -27.90 10.35 9.61
CA MET A 359 -28.28 10.73 10.98
C MET A 359 -27.17 11.51 11.69
N ASN A 360 -25.91 11.22 11.38
CA ASN A 360 -24.77 11.93 11.94
C ASN A 360 -24.52 13.29 11.27
N GLU A 361 -24.74 13.42 9.96
CA GLU A 361 -24.72 14.73 9.29
C GLU A 361 -25.77 15.66 9.89
N TYR A 362 -27.01 15.19 10.02
CA TYR A 362 -28.12 15.98 10.59
C TYR A 362 -27.87 16.37 12.06
N ARG A 363 -27.40 15.43 12.90
CA ARG A 363 -27.03 15.76 14.28
C ARG A 363 -25.84 16.72 14.36
N GLY A 364 -24.86 16.61 13.47
CA GLY A 364 -23.73 17.53 13.39
C GLY A 364 -24.17 18.94 13.01
N GLU A 365 -25.14 19.08 12.11
CA GLU A 365 -25.75 20.37 11.78
C GLU A 365 -26.51 20.96 12.96
N LEU A 366 -27.32 20.16 13.67
CA LEU A 366 -28.01 20.59 14.88
C LEU A 366 -27.03 21.01 16.00
N GLN A 367 -25.96 20.23 16.20
CA GLN A 367 -24.93 20.54 17.19
C GLN A 367 -24.18 21.84 16.85
N LYS A 368 -23.87 22.07 15.56
CA LYS A 368 -23.29 23.35 15.11
C LYS A 368 -24.18 24.54 15.39
N VAL A 369 -25.51 24.40 15.27
CA VAL A 369 -26.45 25.46 15.64
C VAL A 369 -26.31 25.80 17.13
N VAL A 370 -26.30 24.80 18.00
CA VAL A 370 -26.14 24.98 19.45
C VAL A 370 -24.79 25.63 19.80
N GLU A 371 -23.70 25.15 19.21
CA GLU A 371 -22.35 25.69 19.42
C GLU A 371 -22.23 27.14 18.94
N THR A 372 -22.81 27.46 17.78
CA THR A 372 -22.79 28.82 17.21
C THR A 372 -23.55 29.80 18.10
N VAL A 373 -24.73 29.43 18.59
CA VAL A 373 -25.50 30.28 19.51
C VAL A 373 -24.73 30.49 20.83
N SER A 374 -24.13 29.43 21.37
CA SER A 374 -23.33 29.50 22.60
C SER A 374 -22.13 30.44 22.45
N ALA A 375 -21.39 30.33 21.34
CA ALA A 375 -20.24 31.19 21.04
C ALA A 375 -20.65 32.67 20.86
N CYS A 376 -21.82 32.95 20.29
CA CYS A 376 -22.36 34.32 20.20
C CYS A 376 -22.68 34.90 21.58
N VAL A 377 -23.26 34.11 22.49
CA VAL A 377 -23.54 34.53 23.87
C VAL A 377 -22.23 34.87 24.58
N GLU A 378 -21.24 33.96 24.57
CA GLU A 378 -19.92 34.21 25.18
C GLU A 378 -19.25 35.46 24.62
N SER A 379 -19.35 35.68 23.30
CA SER A 379 -18.79 36.87 22.65
C SER A 379 -19.46 38.16 23.11
N LEU A 380 -20.78 38.17 23.27
CA LEU A 380 -21.52 39.32 23.78
C LEU A 380 -21.28 39.57 25.27
N GLU A 381 -21.19 38.51 26.07
CA GLU A 381 -20.86 38.60 27.50
C GLU A 381 -19.43 39.09 27.75
N SER A 382 -18.51 38.85 26.81
CA SER A 382 -17.13 39.32 26.90
C SER A 382 -16.94 40.83 26.70
N ILE A 383 -17.99 41.55 26.30
CA ILE A 383 -17.94 43.00 26.08
C ILE A 383 -17.92 43.73 27.43
N ASP A 384 -16.80 44.39 27.72
CA ASP A 384 -16.67 45.20 28.94
C ASP A 384 -17.52 46.48 28.86
N THR A 385 -18.43 46.62 29.82
CA THR A 385 -19.33 47.77 29.96
C THR A 385 -18.60 49.12 30.03
N ALA A 386 -17.42 49.18 30.66
CA ALA A 386 -16.64 50.42 30.71
C ALA A 386 -16.11 50.84 29.33
N THR A 387 -15.86 49.86 28.45
CA THR A 387 -15.45 50.11 27.07
C THR A 387 -16.61 50.67 26.25
N LEU A 388 -17.84 50.20 26.48
CA LEU A 388 -19.05 50.74 25.83
C LEU A 388 -19.31 52.20 26.20
N GLU A 389 -19.09 52.57 27.46
CA GLU A 389 -19.25 53.96 27.94
C GLU A 389 -18.22 54.93 27.35
N SER A 390 -17.08 54.40 26.87
CA SER A 390 -15.98 55.19 26.31
C SER A 390 -16.07 55.43 24.79
N LEU A 391 -17.09 54.87 24.12
CA LEU A 391 -17.27 54.99 22.67
C LEU A 391 -17.59 56.43 22.25
N THR A 392 -17.15 56.83 21.07
CA THR A 392 -17.58 58.10 20.46
C THR A 392 -19.06 58.06 20.08
N VAL A 393 -19.67 59.22 19.84
CA VAL A 393 -21.09 59.32 19.45
C VAL A 393 -21.39 58.54 18.16
N GLU A 394 -20.47 58.53 17.20
CA GLU A 394 -20.63 57.79 15.95
C GLU A 394 -20.53 56.29 16.16
N GLN A 395 -19.49 55.82 16.86
CA GLN A 395 -19.33 54.41 17.22
C GLN A 395 -20.49 53.89 18.08
N SER A 396 -21.02 54.71 18.99
CA SER A 396 -22.18 54.35 19.82
C SER A 396 -23.43 54.11 18.98
N LYS A 397 -23.63 54.89 17.91
CA LYS A 397 -24.76 54.71 16.99
C LYS A 397 -24.61 53.42 16.19
N ASP A 398 -23.41 53.13 15.71
CA ASP A 398 -23.14 51.92 14.93
C ASP A 398 -23.33 50.65 15.80
N VAL A 399 -22.74 50.64 17.00
CA VAL A 399 -22.90 49.54 17.97
C VAL A 399 -24.37 49.35 18.37
N ALA A 400 -25.11 50.44 18.60
CA ALA A 400 -26.54 50.35 18.91
C ALA A 400 -27.36 49.76 17.76
N ALA A 401 -27.07 50.15 16.52
CA ALA A 401 -27.74 49.60 15.34
C ALA A 401 -27.46 48.10 15.14
N ASP A 402 -26.23 47.66 15.37
CA ASP A 402 -25.85 46.25 15.27
C ASP A 402 -26.47 45.41 16.41
N LEU A 403 -26.52 45.93 17.64
CA LEU A 403 -27.21 45.27 18.77
C LEU A 403 -28.72 45.15 18.52
N GLU A 404 -29.36 46.17 17.94
CA GLU A 404 -30.77 46.12 17.56
C GLU A 404 -31.02 45.03 16.51
N LYS A 405 -30.15 44.95 15.49
CA LYS A 405 -30.20 43.92 14.45
C LYS A 405 -30.00 42.52 15.01
N ILE A 406 -29.07 42.33 15.95
CA ILE A 406 -28.89 41.07 16.68
C ILE A 406 -30.18 40.72 17.41
N GLY A 407 -30.78 41.67 18.13
CA GLY A 407 -32.05 41.47 18.84
C GLY A 407 -33.20 41.05 17.92
N MET A 408 -33.30 41.61 16.71
CA MET A 408 -34.29 41.20 15.71
C MET A 408 -34.08 39.76 15.22
N ILE A 409 -32.82 39.37 14.98
CA ILE A 409 -32.47 38.01 14.55
C ILE A 409 -32.80 37.01 15.66
N VAL A 410 -32.40 37.30 16.91
CA VAL A 410 -32.68 36.44 18.08
C VAL A 410 -34.19 36.23 18.26
N ARG A 411 -35.01 37.28 18.16
CA ARG A 411 -36.47 37.14 18.27
C ARG A 411 -37.05 36.26 17.18
N LYS A 412 -36.66 36.49 15.92
CA LYS A 412 -37.10 35.67 14.79
C LYS A 412 -36.77 34.20 15.00
N ASP A 413 -35.55 33.89 15.41
CA ASP A 413 -35.10 32.51 15.59
C ASP A 413 -35.74 31.86 16.83
N TYR A 414 -35.98 32.63 17.89
CA TYR A 414 -36.73 32.19 19.08
C TYR A 414 -38.21 31.88 18.75
N ASP A 415 -38.85 32.67 17.89
CA ASP A 415 -40.21 32.42 17.44
C ASP A 415 -40.31 31.10 16.65
N VAL A 416 -39.28 30.77 15.87
CA VAL A 416 -39.20 29.45 15.18
C VAL A 416 -39.05 28.31 16.19
N LEU A 417 -38.24 28.48 17.24
CA LEU A 417 -38.09 27.48 18.30
C LEU A 417 -39.38 27.27 19.10
N SER A 418 -40.13 28.33 19.41
CA SER A 418 -41.39 28.24 20.15
C SER A 418 -42.52 27.56 19.35
N GLN A 419 -42.52 27.69 18.02
CA GLN A 419 -43.49 27.03 17.14
C GLN A 419 -43.22 25.54 16.93
N THR A 420 -41.98 25.07 17.13
CA THR A 420 -41.62 23.66 16.92
C THR A 420 -41.91 22.76 18.12
N GLY A 421 -42.44 23.29 19.23
CA GLY A 421 -42.87 22.50 20.39
C GLY A 421 -41.74 21.94 21.26
N ASN A 422 -40.49 22.32 21.01
CA ASN A 422 -39.29 21.82 21.71
C ASN A 422 -38.97 22.58 23.02
N LEU A 423 -39.82 23.51 23.45
CA LEU A 423 -39.61 24.39 24.61
C LEU A 423 -40.54 24.07 25.80
N LEU A 424 -41.05 22.82 25.89
CA LEU A 424 -41.85 22.33 27.01
C LEU A 424 -41.03 21.47 27.98
#